data_AF-A0AAU3JXE3-F1
#
_entry.id   AF-A0AAU3JXE3-F1
#
_cell.length_a   1.000
_cell.length_b   1.000
_cell.length_c   1.000
_cell.angle_alpha   90.00
_cell.angle_beta   90.00
_cell.angle_gamma   90.00
#
_symmetry.space_group_name_H-M   'P 1'
#
loop_
_entity.id
_entity.type
_entity.pdbx_description
1 polymer ?
#
loop_
_entity_poly.entity_id
_entity_poly.type
_entity_poly.pdbx_seq_one_letter_code
_entity_poly.pdbx_strand_id
1 'polypeptide(L)'
;MADRPTAYAALWIGVLMQQFPELAEELTPGRGRMPGRRGRTASQPSAEPGTRLRQEREEALLLQQHQGLAVPGPRTAPLRLHISDAIRDIADGVVELEEAVRDGLGLSRPDRAPVPERLRRIGALLDEIAMDPVLAAHVRDETRRMARRCARALGDTEMVVRMSGRCPWCDSVSLRAFPDRQAVLCINPACRCADTDCGCHHDPGHRHRWPEGEWEERIAVGGQVMGSSR
;
A
#
# COMPACT_ATOMS: atom_id res chain seq x y z
N MET A 1 11.14 -21.98 11.21
CA MET A 1 11.42 -21.30 9.92
C MET A 1 10.07 -21.06 9.30
N ALA A 2 9.62 -19.81 9.19
CA ALA A 2 8.35 -19.52 8.55
C ALA A 2 8.38 -19.99 7.10
N ASP A 3 7.35 -20.69 6.65
CA ASP A 3 7.22 -21.10 5.26
C ASP A 3 7.12 -19.84 4.37
N ARG A 4 7.77 -19.88 3.20
CA ARG A 4 7.95 -18.72 2.31
C ARG A 4 6.61 -18.08 1.90
N PRO A 5 5.53 -18.83 1.60
CA PRO A 5 4.21 -18.26 1.34
C PRO A 5 3.62 -17.48 2.53
N THR A 6 3.83 -17.95 3.75
CA THR A 6 3.34 -17.34 4.98
C THR A 6 4.05 -16.03 5.30
N ALA A 7 5.36 -15.94 5.06
CA ALA A 7 6.12 -14.69 5.19
C ALA A 7 5.62 -13.61 4.20
N TYR A 8 5.30 -14.01 2.96
CA TYR A 8 4.68 -13.11 2.00
C TYR A 8 3.25 -12.72 2.39
N ALA A 9 2.45 -13.65 2.91
CA ALA A 9 1.12 -13.33 3.43
C ALA A 9 1.20 -12.30 4.58
N ALA A 10 2.12 -12.46 5.52
CA ALA A 10 2.36 -11.49 6.60
C ALA A 10 2.68 -10.09 6.06
N LEU A 11 3.55 -10.01 5.04
CA LEU A 11 3.91 -8.77 4.37
C LEU A 11 2.67 -8.10 3.76
N TRP A 12 1.89 -8.84 2.98
CA TRP A 12 0.72 -8.29 2.30
C TRP A 12 -0.41 -7.92 3.26
N ILE A 13 -0.59 -8.66 4.34
CA ILE A 13 -1.49 -8.29 5.44
C ILE A 13 -1.05 -6.97 6.07
N GLY A 14 0.25 -6.81 6.37
CA GLY A 14 0.80 -5.58 6.92
C GLY A 14 0.61 -4.37 5.99
N VAL A 15 0.78 -4.57 4.68
CA VAL A 15 0.50 -3.54 3.66
C VAL A 15 -0.99 -3.19 3.64
N LEU A 16 -1.87 -4.18 3.64
CA LEU A 16 -3.32 -3.95 3.63
C LEU A 16 -3.78 -3.18 4.86
N MET A 17 -3.21 -3.49 6.03
CA MET A 17 -3.48 -2.79 7.28
C MET A 17 -3.06 -1.32 7.27
N GLN A 18 -2.03 -0.96 6.49
CA GLN A 18 -1.58 0.44 6.32
C GLN A 18 -2.45 1.18 5.31
N GLN A 19 -2.73 0.57 4.16
CA GLN A 19 -3.42 1.25 3.05
C GLN A 19 -4.93 1.39 3.24
N PHE A 20 -5.58 0.43 3.91
CA PHE A 20 -7.04 0.45 4.02
C PHE A 20 -7.57 1.68 4.80
N PRO A 21 -6.95 2.10 5.92
CA PRO A 21 -7.29 3.37 6.56
C PRO A 21 -7.12 4.59 5.65
N GLU A 22 -6.04 4.66 4.88
CA GLU A 22 -5.79 5.77 3.94
C GLU A 22 -6.87 5.83 2.85
N LEU A 23 -7.28 4.67 2.33
CA LEU A 23 -8.38 4.56 1.37
C LEU A 23 -9.71 5.04 1.96
N ALA A 24 -9.97 4.73 3.24
CA ALA A 24 -11.16 5.20 3.94
C ALA A 24 -11.14 6.72 4.21
N GLU A 25 -9.97 7.30 4.46
CA GLU A 25 -9.82 8.76 4.64
C GLU A 25 -10.19 9.54 3.37
N GLU A 26 -9.91 9.01 2.19
CA GLU A 26 -10.29 9.62 0.89
C GLU A 26 -11.81 9.77 0.70
N LEU A 27 -12.63 9.01 1.44
CA LEU A 27 -14.10 9.17 1.45
C LEU A 27 -14.59 10.23 2.45
N THR A 28 -13.72 10.76 3.32
CA THR A 28 -14.12 11.74 4.34
C THR A 28 -14.31 13.12 3.68
N PRO A 29 -15.52 13.72 3.74
CA PRO A 29 -15.74 15.05 3.17
C PRO A 29 -14.90 16.08 3.92
N GLY A 30 -13.81 16.59 3.33
CA GLY A 30 -13.11 17.75 3.89
C GLY A 30 -11.60 17.89 3.66
N ARG A 31 -10.90 16.92 3.09
CA ARG A 31 -9.45 17.07 2.80
C ARG A 31 -9.08 16.54 1.43
N GLY A 32 -9.51 17.25 0.39
CA GLY A 32 -8.93 17.06 -0.93
C GLY A 32 -7.46 17.48 -0.92
N ARG A 33 -6.53 16.54 -0.78
CA ARG A 33 -5.13 16.77 -1.11
C ARG A 33 -5.04 16.81 -2.63
N MET A 34 -5.14 18.01 -3.20
CA MET A 34 -4.84 18.22 -4.62
C MET A 34 -3.38 17.82 -4.87
N PRO A 35 -3.08 16.86 -5.76
CA PRO A 35 -1.72 16.61 -6.16
C PRO A 35 -1.25 17.78 -7.02
N GLY A 36 -0.25 18.52 -6.54
CA GLY A 36 0.49 19.50 -7.34
C GLY A 36 0.03 20.95 -7.23
N ARG A 37 0.34 21.62 -6.11
CA ARG A 37 0.60 23.07 -6.13
C ARG A 37 1.52 23.49 -4.99
N ARG A 38 2.82 23.61 -5.28
CA ARG A 38 3.75 24.36 -4.43
C ARG A 38 3.33 25.83 -4.43
N GLY A 39 3.33 26.45 -3.24
CA GLY A 39 3.31 27.90 -3.06
C GLY A 39 1.93 28.55 -3.03
N ARG A 40 1.49 28.91 -1.81
CA ARG A 40 1.39 30.31 -1.37
C ARG A 40 1.03 30.37 0.11
N THR A 41 1.60 31.39 0.73
CA THR A 41 1.54 31.84 2.12
C THR A 41 0.17 31.71 2.78
N ALA A 42 0.21 31.29 4.05
CA ALA A 42 -0.89 31.41 5.00
C ALA A 42 -1.28 32.89 5.18
N SER A 43 -2.57 33.20 5.06
CA SER A 43 -3.16 34.41 5.62
C SER A 43 -4.19 33.98 6.64
N GLN A 44 -4.04 34.52 7.86
CA GLN A 44 -4.87 34.28 9.03
C GLN A 44 -6.33 34.73 8.85
N PRO A 45 -7.25 34.24 9.69
CA PRO A 45 -8.70 34.35 9.48
C PRO A 45 -9.23 35.70 9.94
N SER A 46 -10.10 36.31 9.14
CA SER A 46 -10.92 37.45 9.53
C SER A 46 -12.41 37.08 9.42
N ALA A 47 -13.14 37.33 10.51
CA ALA A 47 -14.59 37.30 10.62
C ALA A 47 -15.23 38.16 9.50
N GLU A 48 -16.35 37.83 8.86
CA GLU A 48 -17.53 37.07 9.25
C GLU A 48 -18.03 36.18 8.08
N PRO A 49 -18.06 34.84 8.22
CA PRO A 49 -18.50 33.94 7.14
C PRO A 49 -19.96 34.17 6.70
N GLY A 50 -20.83 34.62 7.62
CA GLY A 50 -22.27 34.73 7.39
C GLY A 50 -22.74 35.98 6.64
N THR A 51 -21.99 37.08 6.69
CA THR A 51 -22.29 38.30 5.89
C THR A 51 -21.82 38.12 4.45
N ARG A 52 -20.63 37.55 4.26
CA ARG A 52 -20.09 37.21 2.94
C ARG A 52 -20.99 36.23 2.18
N LEU A 53 -21.45 35.18 2.86
CA LEU A 53 -22.35 34.19 2.27
C LEU A 53 -23.73 34.77 1.91
N ARG A 54 -24.22 35.77 2.66
CA ARG A 54 -25.46 36.49 2.31
C ARG A 54 -25.26 37.38 1.08
N GLN A 55 -24.17 38.13 1.03
CA GLN A 55 -23.81 38.94 -0.14
C GLN A 55 -23.66 38.09 -1.40
N GLU A 56 -22.95 36.96 -1.32
CA GLU A 56 -22.78 36.03 -2.45
C GLU A 56 -24.14 35.45 -2.92
N ARG A 57 -25.09 35.22 -2.01
CA ARG A 57 -26.44 34.76 -2.37
C ARG A 57 -27.26 35.86 -3.06
N GLU A 58 -27.17 37.10 -2.58
CA GLU A 58 -27.85 38.23 -3.20
C GLU A 58 -27.31 38.52 -4.61
N GLU A 59 -25.98 38.47 -4.79
CA GLU A 59 -25.33 38.61 -6.10
C GLU A 59 -25.72 37.49 -7.06
N ALA A 60 -25.76 36.23 -6.59
CA ALA A 60 -26.19 35.09 -7.41
C ALA A 60 -27.67 35.18 -7.84
N LEU A 61 -28.54 35.70 -6.97
CA LEU A 61 -29.96 35.92 -7.26
C LEU A 61 -30.17 37.06 -8.27
N LEU A 62 -29.35 38.12 -8.21
CA LEU A 62 -29.38 39.19 -9.19
C LEU A 62 -28.92 38.70 -10.57
N LEU A 63 -27.84 37.89 -10.62
CA LEU A 63 -27.35 37.30 -11.87
C LEU A 63 -28.38 36.33 -12.51
N GLN A 64 -29.08 35.53 -11.70
CA GLN A 64 -30.17 34.66 -12.17
C GLN A 64 -31.32 35.46 -12.79
N GLN A 65 -31.75 36.54 -12.14
CA GLN A 65 -32.86 37.37 -12.61
C GLN A 65 -32.52 38.14 -13.90
N HIS A 66 -31.27 38.59 -14.07
CA HIS A 66 -30.87 39.37 -15.24
C HIS A 66 -30.53 38.52 -16.47
N GLN A 67 -30.16 37.24 -16.30
CA GLN A 67 -29.61 36.43 -17.40
C GLN A 67 -30.25 35.04 -17.57
N GLY A 68 -31.21 34.65 -16.73
CA GLY A 68 -31.90 33.36 -16.85
C GLY A 68 -31.01 32.13 -16.60
N LEU A 69 -29.81 32.31 -16.06
CA LEU A 69 -28.84 31.23 -15.81
C LEU A 69 -28.82 30.87 -14.32
N ALA A 70 -29.32 29.70 -13.96
CA ALA A 70 -29.22 29.16 -12.61
C ALA A 70 -27.76 28.84 -12.25
N VAL A 71 -27.14 29.65 -11.38
CA VAL A 71 -25.83 29.34 -10.78
C VAL A 71 -25.92 28.02 -10.00
N PRO A 72 -25.10 27.00 -10.30
CA PRO A 72 -25.06 25.78 -9.51
C PRO A 72 -24.58 26.11 -8.09
N GLY A 73 -25.40 25.80 -7.09
CA GLY A 73 -25.02 25.87 -5.68
C GLY A 73 -23.80 24.97 -5.35
N PRO A 74 -23.19 25.12 -4.15
CA PRO A 74 -21.92 24.50 -3.82
C PRO A 74 -22.01 22.99 -4.03
N ARG A 75 -21.30 22.52 -5.06
CA ARG A 75 -21.15 21.10 -5.36
C ARG A 75 -20.39 20.50 -4.19
N THR A 76 -21.04 19.66 -3.39
CA THR A 76 -20.34 18.64 -2.60
C THR A 76 -19.38 17.95 -3.57
N ALA A 77 -18.10 17.90 -3.21
CA ALA A 77 -17.06 17.32 -4.06
C ALA A 77 -17.53 15.95 -4.59
N PRO A 78 -17.31 15.63 -5.88
CA PRO A 78 -17.82 14.39 -6.45
C PRO A 78 -17.33 13.21 -5.61
N LEU A 79 -18.28 12.43 -5.07
CA LEU A 79 -17.98 11.18 -4.37
C LEU A 79 -17.09 10.34 -5.30
N ARG A 80 -15.91 9.95 -4.81
CA ARG A 80 -14.98 9.12 -5.58
C ARG A 80 -15.51 7.69 -5.62
N LEU A 81 -16.49 7.44 -6.49
CA LEU A 81 -17.20 6.16 -6.59
C LEU A 81 -16.24 4.96 -6.73
N HIS A 82 -15.18 5.11 -7.53
CA HIS A 82 -14.15 4.08 -7.69
C HIS A 82 -13.42 3.72 -6.38
N ILE A 83 -13.27 4.66 -5.44
CA ILE A 83 -12.70 4.42 -4.11
C ILE A 83 -13.70 3.66 -3.24
N SER A 84 -14.98 4.06 -3.27
CA SER A 84 -16.06 3.37 -2.56
C SER A 84 -16.20 1.91 -3.01
N ASP A 85 -16.13 1.67 -4.33
CA ASP A 85 -16.18 0.32 -4.88
C ASP A 85 -14.94 -0.50 -4.51
N ALA A 86 -13.74 0.10 -4.54
CA ALA A 86 -12.54 -0.56 -4.06
C ALA A 86 -12.66 -0.96 -2.58
N ILE A 87 -13.18 -0.08 -1.71
CA ILE A 87 -13.40 -0.37 -0.29
C ILE A 87 -14.37 -1.54 -0.12
N ARG A 88 -15.49 -1.55 -0.87
CA ARG A 88 -16.46 -2.66 -0.81
C ARG A 88 -15.82 -3.98 -1.21
N ASP A 89 -15.15 -4.02 -2.37
CA ASP A 89 -14.47 -5.22 -2.88
C ASP A 89 -13.41 -5.75 -1.90
N ILE A 90 -12.66 -4.85 -1.24
CA ILE A 90 -11.64 -5.25 -0.26
C ILE A 90 -12.29 -5.75 1.03
N ALA A 91 -13.35 -5.09 1.50
CA ALA A 91 -14.06 -5.50 2.69
C ALA A 91 -14.69 -6.89 2.52
N ASP A 92 -15.35 -7.12 1.39
CA ASP A 92 -15.95 -8.41 1.05
C ASP A 92 -14.85 -9.49 0.90
N GLY A 93 -13.76 -9.19 0.17
CA GLY A 93 -12.63 -10.11 0.02
C GLY A 93 -11.95 -10.49 1.34
N VAL A 94 -11.84 -9.58 2.31
CA VAL A 94 -11.28 -9.91 3.64
C VAL A 94 -12.24 -10.77 4.45
N VAL A 95 -13.56 -10.55 4.32
CA VAL A 95 -14.57 -11.41 4.96
C VAL A 95 -14.49 -12.83 4.38
N GLU A 96 -14.50 -12.96 3.06
CA GLU A 96 -14.38 -14.24 2.35
C GLU A 96 -13.07 -14.96 2.71
N LEU A 97 -11.96 -14.24 2.77
CA LEU A 97 -10.66 -14.81 3.15
C LEU A 97 -10.64 -15.32 4.59
N GLU A 98 -11.20 -14.58 5.55
CA GLU A 98 -11.27 -15.05 6.95
C GLU A 98 -12.15 -16.29 7.06
N GLU A 99 -13.25 -16.36 6.31
CA GLU A 99 -14.11 -17.54 6.26
C GLU A 99 -13.37 -18.75 5.67
N ALA A 100 -12.65 -18.57 4.55
CA ALA A 100 -11.86 -19.63 3.93
C ALA A 100 -10.72 -20.14 4.83
N VAL A 101 -10.00 -19.24 5.52
CA VAL A 101 -8.95 -19.62 6.48
C VAL A 101 -9.53 -20.43 7.63
N ARG A 102 -10.66 -20.00 8.19
CA ARG A 102 -11.24 -20.69 9.35
C ARG A 102 -11.85 -22.03 8.96
N ASP A 103 -12.49 -22.13 7.79
CA ASP A 103 -12.95 -23.40 7.25
C ASP A 103 -11.78 -24.37 7.00
N GLY A 104 -10.70 -23.89 6.36
CA GLY A 104 -9.49 -24.68 6.10
C GLY A 104 -8.79 -25.18 7.37
N LEU A 105 -8.87 -24.42 8.48
CA LEU A 105 -8.32 -24.80 9.77
C LEU A 105 -9.33 -25.53 10.68
N GLY A 106 -10.56 -25.78 10.23
CA GLY A 106 -11.61 -26.43 11.02
C GLY A 106 -12.12 -25.62 12.23
N LEU A 107 -12.01 -24.29 12.17
CA LEU A 107 -12.43 -23.36 13.22
C LEU A 107 -13.87 -22.88 12.99
N SER A 108 -14.57 -22.54 14.08
CA SER A 108 -15.92 -21.96 14.01
C SER A 108 -15.95 -20.65 13.22
N ARG A 109 -17.07 -20.34 12.57
CA ARG A 109 -17.28 -19.10 11.79
C ARG A 109 -16.94 -17.84 12.61
N PRO A 110 -16.29 -16.82 12.01
CA PRO A 110 -15.86 -15.64 12.76
C PRO A 110 -17.04 -14.70 13.05
N ASP A 111 -16.96 -14.02 14.18
CA ASP A 111 -17.85 -12.88 14.49
C ASP A 111 -17.58 -11.69 13.57
N ARG A 112 -18.61 -10.83 13.41
CA ARG A 112 -18.48 -9.59 12.63
C ARG A 112 -17.39 -8.69 13.23
N ALA A 113 -16.46 -8.28 12.39
CA ALA A 113 -15.37 -7.38 12.75
C ALA A 113 -15.00 -6.44 11.59
N PRO A 114 -14.43 -5.26 11.87
CA PRO A 114 -13.90 -4.38 10.84
C PRO A 114 -12.67 -4.98 10.16
N VAL A 115 -12.39 -4.59 8.92
CA VAL A 115 -11.30 -5.11 8.08
C VAL A 115 -9.94 -5.19 8.83
N PRO A 116 -9.46 -4.14 9.52
CA PRO A 116 -8.18 -4.22 10.23
C PRO A 116 -8.13 -5.28 11.32
N GLU A 117 -9.26 -5.58 11.96
CA GLU A 117 -9.33 -6.60 12.99
C GLU A 117 -9.35 -8.00 12.39
N ARG A 118 -10.10 -8.22 11.32
CA ARG A 118 -10.08 -9.50 10.58
C ARG A 118 -8.69 -9.83 10.06
N LEU A 119 -8.00 -8.84 9.49
CA LEU A 119 -6.61 -8.99 9.03
C LEU A 119 -5.65 -9.35 10.17
N ARG A 120 -5.83 -8.77 11.36
CA ARG A 120 -5.04 -9.15 12.55
C ARG A 120 -5.31 -10.59 12.98
N ARG A 121 -6.57 -11.03 12.93
CA ARG A 121 -6.94 -12.43 13.25
C ARG A 121 -6.34 -13.41 12.26
N ILE A 122 -6.41 -13.12 10.96
CA ILE A 122 -5.73 -13.93 9.92
C ILE A 122 -4.22 -13.93 10.15
N GLY A 123 -3.62 -12.77 10.44
CA GLY A 123 -2.20 -12.64 10.76
C GLY A 123 -1.76 -13.48 11.97
N ALA A 124 -2.64 -13.64 12.96
CA ALA A 124 -2.38 -14.45 14.15
C ALA A 124 -2.44 -15.97 13.88
N LEU A 125 -3.02 -16.39 12.75
CA LEU A 125 -3.15 -17.80 12.36
C LEU A 125 -2.08 -18.23 11.34
N LEU A 126 -1.10 -17.37 11.06
CA LEU A 126 -0.13 -17.60 10.00
C LEU A 126 0.75 -18.84 10.25
N ASP A 127 1.05 -19.17 11.51
CA ASP A 127 1.83 -20.36 11.84
C ASP A 127 1.03 -21.65 11.57
N GLU A 128 -0.26 -21.68 11.86
CA GLU A 128 -1.15 -22.80 11.51
C GLU A 128 -1.39 -22.88 10.00
N ILE A 129 -1.59 -21.73 9.34
CA ILE A 129 -1.72 -21.63 7.88
C ILE A 129 -0.47 -22.19 7.18
N ALA A 130 0.73 -21.96 7.73
CA ALA A 130 1.97 -22.48 7.18
C ALA A 130 2.05 -24.02 7.15
N MET A 131 1.21 -24.72 7.91
CA MET A 131 1.14 -26.19 7.91
C MET A 131 0.34 -26.74 6.72
N ASP A 132 -0.43 -25.88 6.02
CA ASP A 132 -1.14 -26.21 4.79
C ASP A 132 -0.61 -25.32 3.63
N PRO A 133 0.25 -25.87 2.75
CA PRO A 133 0.83 -25.10 1.64
C PRO A 133 -0.19 -24.55 0.65
N VAL A 134 -1.35 -25.21 0.48
CA VAL A 134 -2.41 -24.76 -0.43
C VAL A 134 -3.11 -23.55 0.17
N LEU A 135 -3.45 -23.64 1.46
CA LEU A 135 -4.05 -22.52 2.19
C LEU A 135 -3.08 -21.34 2.27
N ALA A 136 -1.80 -21.57 2.55
CA ALA A 136 -0.78 -20.53 2.62
C ALA A 136 -0.61 -19.79 1.27
N ALA A 137 -0.63 -20.52 0.15
CA ALA A 137 -0.61 -19.92 -1.18
C ALA A 137 -1.88 -19.09 -1.46
N HIS A 138 -3.06 -19.60 -1.10
CA HIS A 138 -4.33 -18.90 -1.27
C HIS A 138 -4.34 -17.58 -0.49
N VAL A 139 -3.96 -17.59 0.80
CA VAL A 139 -3.92 -16.39 1.65
C VAL A 139 -2.95 -15.35 1.10
N ARG A 140 -1.77 -15.78 0.63
CA ARG A 140 -0.80 -14.89 -0.03
C ARG A 140 -1.40 -14.23 -1.27
N ASP A 141 -2.01 -15.01 -2.16
CA ASP A 141 -2.52 -14.49 -3.43
C ASP A 141 -3.69 -13.52 -3.23
N GLU A 142 -4.55 -13.82 -2.26
CA GLU A 142 -5.71 -13.01 -1.93
C GLU A 142 -5.32 -11.67 -1.30
N THR A 143 -4.44 -11.70 -0.30
CA THR A 143 -3.92 -10.50 0.35
C THR A 143 -3.14 -9.62 -0.64
N ARG A 144 -2.33 -10.22 -1.52
CA ARG A 144 -1.65 -9.53 -2.63
C ARG A 144 -2.64 -8.86 -3.59
N ARG A 145 -3.70 -9.58 -4.00
CA ARG A 145 -4.71 -9.05 -4.92
C ARG A 145 -5.40 -7.82 -4.33
N MET A 146 -5.77 -7.87 -3.05
CA MET A 146 -6.42 -6.76 -2.34
C MET A 146 -5.48 -5.56 -2.17
N ALA A 147 -4.21 -5.78 -1.79
CA ALA A 147 -3.23 -4.70 -1.64
C ALA A 147 -2.98 -3.96 -2.97
N ARG A 148 -2.93 -4.71 -4.08
CA ARG A 148 -2.83 -4.11 -5.42
C ARG A 148 -4.06 -3.28 -5.79
N ARG A 149 -5.25 -3.68 -5.34
CA ARG A 149 -6.48 -2.91 -5.54
C ARG A 149 -6.44 -1.61 -4.71
N CYS A 150 -5.98 -1.64 -3.46
CA CYS A 150 -5.73 -0.44 -2.65
C CYS A 150 -4.79 0.53 -3.38
N ALA A 151 -3.60 0.07 -3.78
CA ALA A 151 -2.59 0.91 -4.43
C ALA A 151 -3.10 1.57 -5.72
N ARG A 152 -3.85 0.83 -6.56
CA ARG A 152 -4.48 1.37 -7.77
C ARG A 152 -5.53 2.42 -7.46
N ALA A 153 -6.34 2.21 -6.42
CA ALA A 153 -7.37 3.16 -6.03
C ALA A 153 -6.79 4.45 -5.41
N LEU A 154 -5.64 4.36 -4.74
CA LEU A 154 -4.90 5.51 -4.19
C LEU A 154 -4.09 6.28 -5.26
N GLY A 155 -3.91 5.71 -6.46
CA GLY A 155 -3.15 6.36 -7.53
C GLY A 155 -1.64 6.30 -7.34
N ASP A 156 -1.15 5.35 -6.54
CA ASP A 156 0.27 5.20 -6.24
C ASP A 156 1.08 4.71 -7.46
N THR A 157 2.25 5.32 -7.69
CA THR A 157 3.31 4.78 -8.54
C THR A 157 4.10 3.75 -7.74
N GLU A 158 4.11 2.49 -8.19
CA GLU A 158 4.82 1.32 -7.63
C GLU A 158 5.30 1.42 -6.17
N MET A 159 4.71 0.61 -5.31
CA MET A 159 5.07 0.54 -3.90
C MET A 159 6.50 0.03 -3.70
N VAL A 160 7.27 0.76 -2.89
CA VAL A 160 8.67 0.41 -2.57
C VAL A 160 8.79 0.16 -1.06
N VAL A 161 8.98 -1.09 -0.66
CA VAL A 161 9.05 -1.48 0.75
C VAL A 161 10.50 -1.54 1.22
N ARG A 162 10.82 -0.94 2.37
CA ARG A 162 12.14 -1.08 2.99
C ARG A 162 12.30 -2.47 3.62
N MET A 163 13.39 -3.15 3.30
CA MET A 163 13.71 -4.44 3.92
C MET A 163 14.57 -4.27 5.18
N SER A 164 14.33 -5.13 6.16
CA SER A 164 15.21 -5.34 7.31
C SER A 164 16.38 -6.23 6.87
N GLY A 165 17.54 -5.63 6.55
CA GLY A 165 18.73 -6.35 6.11
C GLY A 165 19.78 -5.44 5.48
N ARG A 166 20.98 -5.99 5.27
CA ARG A 166 22.09 -5.34 4.56
C ARG A 166 22.30 -5.96 3.19
N CYS A 167 22.73 -5.14 2.23
CA CYS A 167 23.07 -5.63 0.90
C CYS A 167 24.30 -6.55 0.98
N PRO A 168 24.29 -7.78 0.41
CA PRO A 168 25.42 -8.69 0.46
C PRO A 168 26.65 -8.22 -0.34
N TRP A 169 26.48 -7.23 -1.22
CA TRP A 169 27.60 -6.71 -2.03
C TRP A 169 28.20 -5.41 -1.54
N CYS A 170 27.41 -4.54 -0.92
CA CYS A 170 27.91 -3.24 -0.43
C CYS A 170 27.64 -3.00 1.05
N ASP A 171 27.08 -3.98 1.76
CA ASP A 171 26.75 -3.96 3.19
C ASP A 171 25.81 -2.82 3.64
N SER A 172 25.20 -2.11 2.69
CA SER A 172 24.35 -0.95 2.95
C SER A 172 22.90 -1.35 3.29
N VAL A 173 22.25 -0.57 4.16
CA VAL A 173 20.82 -0.68 4.54
C VAL A 173 19.86 -0.04 3.52
N SER A 174 20.19 -0.19 2.23
CA SER A 174 19.54 0.45 1.09
C SER A 174 18.72 -0.54 0.26
N LEU A 175 18.27 -1.63 0.88
CA LEU A 175 17.47 -2.63 0.18
C LEU A 175 16.01 -2.24 0.15
N ARG A 176 15.41 -2.44 -1.02
CA ARG A 176 14.01 -2.16 -1.28
C ARG A 176 13.38 -3.33 -2.02
N ALA A 177 12.26 -3.81 -1.52
CA ALA A 177 11.40 -4.71 -2.26
C ALA A 177 10.47 -3.88 -3.16
N PHE A 178 10.30 -4.35 -4.38
CA PHE A 178 9.44 -3.87 -5.43
C PHE A 178 8.42 -4.98 -5.71
N PRO A 179 7.33 -5.04 -4.93
CA PRO A 179 6.39 -6.16 -4.97
C PRO A 179 5.64 -6.27 -6.30
N ASP A 180 5.51 -5.17 -7.03
CA ASP A 180 4.93 -5.17 -8.37
C ASP A 180 5.82 -5.92 -9.37
N ARG A 181 7.13 -5.73 -9.23
CA ARG A 181 8.17 -6.41 -10.01
C ARG A 181 8.60 -7.74 -9.39
N GLN A 182 8.07 -8.21 -8.27
CA GLN A 182 8.56 -9.42 -7.58
C GLN A 182 10.09 -9.43 -7.45
N ALA A 183 10.64 -8.31 -6.96
CA ALA A 183 12.07 -8.11 -6.92
C ALA A 183 12.55 -7.34 -5.71
N VAL A 184 13.78 -7.63 -5.30
CA VAL A 184 14.54 -6.81 -4.36
C VAL A 184 15.66 -6.11 -5.12
N LEU A 185 15.90 -4.83 -4.82
CA LEU A 185 17.01 -4.05 -5.34
C LEU A 185 17.77 -3.38 -4.19
N CYS A 186 19.08 -3.27 -4.32
CA CYS A 186 19.84 -2.29 -3.56
C CYS A 186 19.78 -0.94 -4.28
N ILE A 187 19.27 0.10 -3.62
CA ILE A 187 19.16 1.44 -4.22
C ILE A 187 20.45 2.26 -4.10
N ASN A 188 21.53 1.70 -3.51
CA ASN A 188 22.83 2.36 -3.47
C ASN A 188 23.43 2.43 -4.89
N PRO A 189 23.66 3.63 -5.46
CA PRO A 189 24.18 3.78 -6.83
C PRO A 189 25.59 3.23 -7.01
N ALA A 190 26.37 3.09 -5.92
CA ALA A 190 27.70 2.49 -5.95
C ALA A 190 27.69 0.95 -5.86
N CYS A 191 26.54 0.32 -5.61
CA CYS A 191 26.45 -1.13 -5.48
C CYS A 191 26.66 -1.82 -6.83
N ARG A 192 27.50 -2.85 -6.86
CA ARG A 192 27.79 -3.72 -8.00
C ARG A 192 27.80 -5.16 -7.52
N CYS A 193 27.29 -6.09 -8.33
CA CYS A 193 27.36 -7.51 -7.99
C CYS A 193 28.70 -8.14 -8.36
N ALA A 194 28.94 -9.36 -7.88
CA ALA A 194 30.14 -10.12 -8.22
C ALA A 194 30.17 -10.56 -9.71
N ASP A 195 29.01 -10.67 -10.35
CA ASP A 195 28.91 -10.94 -11.79
C ASP A 195 29.26 -9.68 -12.59
N THR A 196 30.35 -9.73 -13.35
CA THR A 196 30.84 -8.61 -14.16
C THR A 196 29.97 -8.34 -15.38
N ASP A 197 29.25 -9.33 -15.89
CA ASP A 197 28.42 -9.20 -17.10
C ASP A 197 27.03 -8.63 -16.78
N CYS A 198 26.68 -8.55 -15.50
CA CYS A 198 25.43 -7.95 -15.06
C CYS A 198 25.36 -6.46 -15.43
N GLY A 199 24.19 -6.02 -15.91
CA GLY A 199 23.94 -4.64 -16.33
C GLY A 199 24.27 -3.58 -15.28
N CYS A 200 24.34 -3.94 -13.98
CA CYS A 200 24.72 -2.98 -12.94
C CYS A 200 26.14 -2.43 -13.10
N HIS A 201 27.05 -3.15 -13.78
CA HIS A 201 28.41 -2.67 -14.09
C HIS A 201 28.47 -1.71 -15.26
N HIS A 202 27.51 -1.80 -16.18
CA HIS A 202 27.59 -1.18 -17.50
C HIS A 202 26.54 -0.07 -17.73
N ASP A 203 25.42 -0.10 -17.01
CA ASP A 203 24.35 0.88 -17.10
C ASP A 203 24.10 1.56 -15.74
N PRO A 204 24.37 2.88 -15.61
CA PRO A 204 24.12 3.66 -14.39
C PRO A 204 22.66 3.66 -13.91
N GLY A 205 21.69 3.38 -14.78
CA GLY A 205 20.27 3.22 -14.45
C GLY A 205 19.89 1.80 -14.03
N HIS A 206 20.71 0.80 -14.39
CA HIS A 206 20.45 -0.59 -14.07
C HIS A 206 20.90 -0.91 -12.64
N ARG A 207 20.04 -1.60 -11.89
CA ARG A 207 20.37 -2.19 -10.60
C ARG A 207 20.21 -3.69 -10.73
N HIS A 208 21.15 -4.43 -10.14
CA HIS A 208 21.01 -5.87 -10.07
C HIS A 208 19.69 -6.20 -9.36
N ARG A 209 18.92 -7.07 -10.00
CA ARG A 209 17.59 -7.49 -9.58
C ARG A 209 17.65 -8.92 -9.08
N TRP A 210 17.34 -9.08 -7.80
CA TRP A 210 17.11 -10.40 -7.25
C TRP A 210 15.63 -10.77 -7.45
N PRO A 211 15.34 -11.89 -8.15
CA PRO A 211 14.02 -12.48 -8.15
C PRO A 211 13.57 -12.85 -6.73
N GLU A 212 12.25 -12.92 -6.56
CA GLU A 212 11.61 -13.39 -5.33
C GLU A 212 12.12 -14.81 -4.96
N GLY A 213 12.82 -14.96 -3.83
CA GLY A 213 13.38 -16.23 -3.33
C GLY A 213 14.90 -16.29 -3.22
N GLU A 214 15.65 -15.74 -4.19
CA GLU A 214 17.12 -15.79 -4.21
C GLU A 214 17.79 -14.89 -3.14
N TRP A 215 17.02 -13.94 -2.63
CA TRP A 215 17.49 -12.93 -1.68
C TRP A 215 17.71 -13.49 -0.27
N GLU A 216 16.73 -14.23 0.26
CA GLU A 216 16.78 -14.75 1.65
C GLU A 216 17.79 -15.89 1.79
N GLU A 217 17.93 -16.72 0.76
CA GLU A 217 18.96 -17.75 0.66
C GLU A 217 20.37 -17.14 0.74
N ARG A 218 20.57 -15.96 0.16
CA ARG A 218 21.87 -15.27 0.19
C ARG A 218 22.14 -14.47 1.46
N ILE A 219 21.13 -13.98 2.19
CA ILE A 219 21.33 -13.43 3.56
C ILE A 219 21.69 -14.57 4.52
N ALA A 220 21.02 -15.72 4.42
CA ALA A 220 21.31 -16.89 5.25
C ALA A 220 22.74 -17.41 5.02
N VAL A 221 23.22 -17.39 3.77
CA VAL A 221 24.59 -17.78 3.40
C VAL A 221 25.61 -16.67 3.67
N GLY A 222 25.24 -15.39 3.51
CA GLY A 222 26.13 -14.23 3.72
C GLY A 222 26.42 -13.90 5.19
N GLY A 223 25.76 -14.58 6.13
CA GLY A 223 26.08 -14.55 7.57
C GLY A 223 27.22 -15.49 7.97
N GLN A 224 27.75 -16.29 7.05
CA GLN A 224 28.82 -17.24 7.30
C GLN A 224 29.90 -17.08 6.21
N VAL A 225 31.16 -16.90 6.63
CA VAL A 225 32.40 -16.72 5.83
C VAL A 225 32.70 -15.23 5.52
N MET A 226 33.74 -14.56 6.05
CA MET A 226 35.03 -15.01 6.60
C MET A 226 35.38 -14.35 7.94
N GLY A 227 35.44 -15.17 8.99
CA GLY A 227 36.44 -15.02 10.03
C GLY A 227 37.59 -15.99 9.76
N SER A 228 38.81 -15.46 9.76
CA SER A 228 40.08 -16.12 10.08
C SER A 228 41.00 -16.65 8.96
N SER A 229 42.25 -16.19 9.09
CA SER A 229 43.54 -16.86 8.81
C SER A 229 44.20 -16.65 7.44
N ARG A 230 44.97 -15.56 7.27
CA ARG A 230 46.40 -15.44 7.67
C ARG A 230 46.90 -14.02 7.45
#